data_AF-A0A7S0PRT5-F1
#
_entry.id   AF-A0A7S0PRT5-F1
#
_cell.length_a   1.000
_cell.length_b   1.000
_cell.length_c   1.000
_cell.angle_alpha   90.00
_cell.angle_beta   90.00
_cell.angle_gamma   90.00
#
_symmetry.space_group_name_H-M   'P 1'
#
loop_
_entity.id
_entity.type
_entity.pdbx_description
1 polymer ?
#
loop_
_entity_poly.entity_id
_entity_poly.type
_entity_poly.pdbx_seq_one_letter_code
_entity_poly.pdbx_strand_id
1 'polypeptide(L)'
;ARPAKMPNLPAVAPTPTSSAPTAADASEEQTRSPFVCDANDVVQFRLVRTEADMDAAEVFEPEFTHQVFRDDETVFGYRDLEIKIFMSANLFKTLVEISYA
;
A
#
# COMPACT_ATOMS: atom_id res chain seq x y z
N ALA A 1 -63.60 -12.77 6.64
CA ALA A 1 -62.40 -11.93 6.42
C ALA A 1 -61.42 -12.70 5.54
N ARG A 2 -61.13 -12.20 4.33
CA ARG A 2 -60.17 -12.82 3.40
C ARG A 2 -58.76 -12.28 3.71
N PRO A 3 -57.71 -13.11 3.79
CA PRO A 3 -56.35 -12.60 3.98
C PRO A 3 -55.86 -11.97 2.67
N ALA A 4 -55.35 -10.74 2.76
CA ALA A 4 -54.78 -10.00 1.64
C ALA A 4 -53.45 -10.65 1.21
N LYS A 5 -53.38 -11.02 -0.06
CA LYS A 5 -52.20 -11.55 -0.74
C LYS A 5 -51.16 -10.43 -0.89
N MET A 6 -50.00 -10.58 -0.25
CA MET A 6 -48.89 -9.61 -0.37
C MET A 6 -48.35 -9.58 -1.82
N PRO A 7 -48.02 -8.41 -2.38
CA PRO A 7 -47.46 -8.30 -3.72
C PRO A 7 -46.04 -8.88 -3.77
N ASN A 8 -45.79 -9.74 -4.75
CA ASN A 8 -44.48 -10.34 -5.02
C ASN A 8 -43.56 -9.30 -5.68
N LEU A 9 -42.41 -9.01 -5.07
CA LEU A 9 -41.38 -8.13 -5.65
C LEU A 9 -40.72 -8.83 -6.85
N PRO A 10 -40.48 -8.13 -7.98
CA PRO A 10 -39.87 -8.75 -9.15
C PRO A 10 -38.40 -9.10 -8.89
N ALA A 11 -38.01 -10.31 -9.30
CA ALA A 11 -36.62 -10.76 -9.31
C ALA A 11 -35.77 -9.87 -10.22
N VAL A 12 -34.68 -9.31 -9.69
CA VAL A 12 -33.67 -8.59 -10.45
C VAL A 12 -32.95 -9.59 -11.36
N ALA A 13 -33.12 -9.43 -12.67
CA ALA A 13 -32.37 -10.18 -13.67
C ALA A 13 -30.89 -9.75 -13.68
N PRO A 14 -29.92 -10.67 -13.92
CA PRO A 14 -28.51 -10.32 -13.98
C PRO A 14 -28.14 -9.85 -15.40
N THR A 15 -27.59 -8.64 -15.54
CA THR A 15 -26.72 -8.23 -16.68
C THR A 15 -26.19 -6.80 -16.44
N PRO A 16 -25.02 -6.39 -16.99
CA PRO A 16 -24.09 -7.12 -17.83
C PRO A 16 -22.63 -7.15 -17.32
N THR A 17 -21.95 -8.20 -17.75
CA THR A 17 -20.50 -8.39 -17.79
C THR A 17 -19.78 -7.10 -18.20
N SER A 18 -19.02 -6.51 -17.28
CA SER A 18 -18.02 -5.48 -17.63
C SER A 18 -16.91 -6.18 -18.40
N SER A 19 -16.87 -5.92 -19.70
CA SER A 19 -15.80 -6.32 -20.59
C SER A 19 -14.49 -5.71 -20.11
N ALA A 20 -13.60 -6.57 -19.59
CA ALA A 20 -12.20 -6.26 -19.37
C ALA A 20 -11.57 -5.72 -20.67
N PRO A 21 -10.80 -4.62 -20.64
CA PRO A 21 -9.89 -4.32 -21.72
C PRO A 21 -8.72 -5.31 -21.67
N THR A 22 -8.59 -5.97 -22.81
CA THR A 22 -7.48 -6.75 -23.36
C THR A 22 -6.10 -6.50 -22.74
N ALA A 23 -5.47 -7.61 -22.33
CA ALA A 23 -4.03 -7.73 -22.16
C ALA A 23 -3.31 -7.44 -23.50
N ALA A 24 -2.63 -6.30 -23.60
CA ALA A 24 -1.60 -6.02 -24.60
C ALA A 24 -0.84 -4.71 -24.28
N ASP A 25 0.17 -4.80 -23.40
CA ASP A 25 1.51 -4.17 -23.55
C ASP A 25 2.38 -4.71 -22.39
N ALA A 26 3.26 -5.69 -22.56
CA ALA A 26 4.58 -5.58 -23.19
C ALA A 26 5.46 -4.48 -22.57
N SER A 27 5.93 -4.71 -21.33
CA SER A 27 7.25 -4.33 -20.82
C SER A 27 7.86 -3.03 -21.39
N GLU A 28 7.29 -1.89 -21.01
CA GLU A 28 8.09 -0.68 -20.94
C GLU A 28 8.86 -0.75 -19.62
N GLU A 29 10.15 -1.04 -19.71
CA GLU A 29 11.09 -0.65 -18.65
C GLU A 29 11.07 0.88 -18.63
N GLN A 30 10.03 1.44 -18.01
CA GLN A 30 9.86 2.87 -17.84
C GLN A 30 11.02 3.30 -16.97
N THR A 31 12.09 3.80 -17.60
CA THR A 31 13.22 4.43 -16.91
C THR A 31 12.68 5.63 -16.13
N ARG A 32 12.19 5.35 -14.93
CA ARG A 32 11.71 6.33 -13.97
C ARG A 32 12.91 7.19 -13.61
N SER A 33 12.69 8.49 -13.46
CA SER A 33 13.79 9.37 -13.07
C SER A 33 14.40 8.89 -11.76
N PRO A 34 15.73 8.93 -11.59
CA PRO A 34 16.41 8.41 -10.40
C PRO A 34 16.10 9.20 -9.12
N PHE A 35 15.30 10.26 -9.22
CA PHE A 35 14.84 11.09 -8.12
C PHE A 35 13.36 10.85 -7.76
N VAL A 36 12.79 9.76 -8.24
CA VAL A 36 11.41 9.37 -7.95
C VAL A 36 11.43 7.96 -7.41
N CYS A 37 11.06 7.82 -6.14
CA CYS A 37 11.00 6.56 -5.43
C CYS A 37 9.54 6.14 -5.21
N ASP A 38 9.29 4.83 -5.18
CA ASP A 38 8.02 4.27 -4.72
C ASP A 38 7.98 4.31 -3.18
N ALA A 39 6.93 4.90 -2.62
CA ALA A 39 6.79 5.07 -1.17
C ALA A 39 6.57 3.74 -0.44
N ASN A 40 5.94 2.76 -1.09
CA ASN A 40 5.71 1.43 -0.50
C ASN A 40 7.04 0.67 -0.34
N ASP A 41 7.96 0.82 -1.31
CA ASP A 41 9.25 0.13 -1.29
C ASP A 41 10.29 0.79 -0.37
N VAL A 42 10.30 2.13 -0.28
CA VAL A 42 11.32 2.85 0.51
C VAL A 42 10.99 2.98 1.99
N VAL A 43 9.73 2.76 2.38
CA VAL A 43 9.30 2.81 3.78
C VAL A 43 9.39 1.44 4.42
N GLN A 44 10.29 1.30 5.38
CA GLN A 44 10.58 0.04 6.05
C GLN A 44 10.25 0.12 7.52
N PHE A 45 9.43 -0.81 8.01
CA PHE A 45 9.12 -0.96 9.42
C PHE A 45 9.93 -2.08 10.06
N ARG A 46 10.32 -1.86 11.31
CA ARG A 46 10.98 -2.85 12.17
C ARG A 46 10.35 -2.85 13.56
N LEU A 47 10.03 -4.03 14.08
CA LEU A 47 9.58 -4.21 15.47
C LEU A 47 10.75 -4.60 16.35
N VAL A 48 11.18 -3.67 17.21
CA VAL A 48 12.39 -3.78 18.03
C VAL A 48 12.02 -4.21 19.45
N ARG A 49 12.57 -5.32 19.95
CA ARG A 49 12.43 -5.78 21.34
C ARG A 49 13.72 -5.58 22.13
N THR A 50 14.85 -5.77 21.46
CA THR A 50 16.20 -5.64 21.99
C THR A 50 17.04 -4.75 21.08
N GLU A 51 18.20 -4.30 21.57
CA GLU A 51 19.12 -3.50 20.76
C GLU A 51 19.58 -4.24 19.47
N ALA A 52 19.80 -5.55 19.55
CA ALA A 52 20.20 -6.35 18.39
C ALA A 52 19.15 -6.38 17.27
N ASP A 53 17.87 -6.17 17.61
CA ASP A 53 16.78 -6.12 16.64
C ASP A 53 16.84 -4.85 15.77
N MET A 54 17.63 -3.84 16.14
CA MET A 54 17.83 -2.68 15.28
C MET A 54 18.40 -3.10 13.91
N ASP A 55 19.35 -4.02 13.90
CA ASP A 55 19.96 -4.52 12.67
C ASP A 55 19.28 -5.80 12.15
N ALA A 56 18.92 -6.71 13.07
CA ALA A 56 18.53 -8.08 12.73
C ALA A 56 17.02 -8.33 12.65
N ALA A 57 16.17 -7.36 13.03
CA ALA A 57 14.73 -7.55 12.94
C ALA A 57 14.28 -7.80 11.50
N GLU A 58 13.19 -8.57 11.37
CA GLU A 58 12.45 -8.68 10.13
C GLU A 58 11.94 -7.30 9.71
N VAL A 59 12.20 -6.97 8.44
CA VAL A 59 11.73 -5.75 7.80
C VAL A 59 10.42 -6.06 7.09
N PHE A 60 9.44 -5.18 7.25
CA PHE A 60 8.21 -5.24 6.48
C PHE A 60 7.85 -3.86 5.92
N GLU A 61 7.20 -3.88 4.77
CA GLU A 61 6.78 -2.71 4.01
C GLU A 61 5.27 -2.48 4.18
N PRO A 62 4.80 -1.23 4.08
CA PRO A 62 3.37 -0.94 4.04
C PRO A 62 2.75 -1.41 2.72
N GLU A 63 1.52 -1.93 2.78
CA GLU A 63 0.74 -2.22 1.57
C GLU A 63 0.17 -0.95 0.92
N PHE A 64 -0.04 0.10 1.72
CA PHE A 64 -0.63 1.35 1.27
C PHE A 64 0.04 2.54 1.95
N THR A 65 0.43 3.52 1.14
CA THR A 65 1.10 4.75 1.59
C THR A 65 0.40 6.02 1.09
N HIS A 66 -0.65 5.90 0.27
CA HIS A 66 -1.35 7.02 -0.36
C HIS A 66 -1.92 8.06 0.62
N GLN A 67 -2.22 7.67 1.85
CA GLN A 67 -2.68 8.61 2.88
C GLN A 67 -1.63 9.66 3.23
N VAL A 68 -0.35 9.33 3.07
CA VAL A 68 0.79 10.21 3.36
C VAL A 68 1.41 10.73 2.06
N PHE A 69 1.58 9.86 1.07
CA PHE A 69 2.30 10.15 -0.17
C PHE A 69 1.39 10.43 -1.37
N ARG A 70 0.09 10.66 -1.12
CA ARG A 70 -0.95 10.95 -2.13
C ARG A 70 -1.22 9.77 -3.07
N ASP A 71 -2.11 9.99 -4.03
CA ASP A 71 -2.70 8.96 -4.88
C ASP A 71 -1.68 8.13 -5.69
N ASP A 72 -0.48 8.66 -5.94
CA ASP A 72 0.55 7.99 -6.74
C ASP A 72 1.61 7.26 -5.89
N GLU A 73 1.52 7.33 -4.55
CA GLU A 73 2.40 6.62 -3.62
C GLU A 73 3.88 6.83 -3.94
N THR A 74 4.27 8.08 -4.26
CA THR A 74 5.64 8.39 -4.68
C THR A 74 6.31 9.48 -3.88
N VAL A 75 7.64 9.38 -3.79
CA VAL A 75 8.50 10.38 -3.17
C VAL A 75 9.39 11.01 -4.23
N PHE A 76 9.28 12.33 -4.38
CA PHE A 76 10.06 13.11 -5.34
C PHE A 76 11.26 13.80 -4.69
N GLY A 77 12.37 13.89 -5.43
CA GLY A 77 13.54 14.70 -5.08
C GLY A 77 14.68 13.96 -4.40
N TYR A 78 14.55 12.66 -4.16
CA TYR A 78 15.56 11.85 -3.47
C TYR A 78 16.03 10.70 -4.34
N ARG A 79 17.34 10.41 -4.25
CA ARG A 79 17.95 9.22 -4.83
C ARG A 79 18.31 8.25 -3.72
N ASP A 80 18.07 6.97 -3.96
CA ASP A 80 18.37 5.89 -3.01
C ASP A 80 17.77 6.18 -1.62
N LEU A 81 16.51 6.66 -1.62
CA LEU A 81 15.78 7.02 -0.41
C LEU A 81 15.50 5.76 0.40
N GLU A 82 15.75 5.85 1.71
CA GLU A 82 15.40 4.83 2.68
C GLU A 82 14.78 5.50 3.90
N ILE A 83 13.55 5.10 4.26
CA ILE A 83 12.81 5.60 5.41
C ILE A 83 12.62 4.44 6.38
N LYS A 84 13.42 4.40 7.45
CA LYS A 84 13.34 3.37 8.48
C LYS A 84 12.49 3.83 9.64
N ILE A 85 11.47 3.04 9.96
CA ILE A 85 10.56 3.27 11.07
C ILE A 85 10.74 2.14 12.08
N PHE A 86 11.48 2.43 13.15
CA PHE A 86 11.68 1.50 14.25
C PHE A 86 10.59 1.73 15.29
N MET A 87 9.87 0.67 15.64
CA MET A 87 8.85 0.70 16.69
C MET A 87 9.23 -0.26 17.79
N SER A 88 9.28 0.23 19.03
CA SER A 88 9.43 -0.68 20.17
C SER A 88 8.20 -1.57 20.31
N ALA A 89 8.40 -2.89 20.36
CA ALA A 89 7.31 -3.87 20.26
C ALA A 89 6.28 -3.79 21.40
N ASN A 90 6.66 -3.23 22.56
CA ASN A 90 5.80 -3.18 23.75
C ASN A 90 5.07 -1.83 23.92
N LEU A 91 5.71 -0.73 23.54
CA LEU A 91 5.23 0.64 23.83
C LEU A 91 4.94 1.44 22.56
N PHE A 92 5.28 0.90 21.38
CA PHE A 92 5.20 1.56 20.09
C PHE A 92 5.87 2.95 20.08
N LYS A 93 6.90 3.15 20.91
CA LYS A 93 7.80 4.30 20.76
C LYS A 93 8.48 4.19 19.40
N THR A 94 8.35 5.26 18.61
CA THR A 94 8.80 5.29 17.23
C THR A 94 10.06 6.14 17.08
N LEU A 95 11.04 5.59 16.40
CA LEU A 95 12.19 6.32 15.85
C LEU A 95 12.06 6.28 14.33
N VAL A 96 12.22 7.44 13.69
CA VAL A 96 12.21 7.57 12.23
C VAL A 96 13.58 8.03 11.78
N GLU A 97 14.21 7.25 10.91
CA GLU A 97 15.46 7.59 10.25
C GLU A 97 15.24 7.73 8.76
N ILE A 98 15.80 8.78 8.17
CA ILE A 98 15.68 9.08 6.74
C ILE A 98 17.10 9.24 6.19
N SER A 99 17.44 8.43 5.21
CA SER A 99 18.72 8.48 4.49
C SER A 99 18.52 8.50 2.98
N TYR A 100 19.43 9.16 2.28
CA TYR A 100 19.45 9.30 0.82
C TYR A 100 20.89 9.60 0.35
N ALA A 101 21.17 9.38 -0.93
CA ALA A 101 22.48 9.59 -1.56
C ALA A 101 22.70 11.04 -2.06
#